data_AF-A0AA38UDG3-F1
#
_entry.id   AF-A0AA38UDG3-F1
#
_cell.length_a   1.000
_cell.length_b   1.000
_cell.length_c   1.000
_cell.angle_alpha   90.00
_cell.angle_beta   90.00
_cell.angle_gamma   90.00
#
_symmetry.space_group_name_H-M   'P 1'
#
loop_
_entity.id
_entity.type
_entity.pdbx_description
1 polymer ?
#
loop_
_entity_poly.entity_id
_entity_poly.type
_entity_poly.pdbx_seq_one_letter_code
_entity_poly.pdbx_strand_id
1 'polypeptide(L)'
;MPLNYRHICVVRAFADWIAVAEIQSGFLFRRLRANDRIAAKNEPMTSEKFLELFRNNLVDISVDHAPYGTHSFRRGGCQWLSVERRWPLRQICEWGGWSQEFTHLTIVKYLISWNDNPTVNRDDFFNMNRPPTVACPTCNRTCHCA
;
A
#
# COMPACT_ATOMS: atom_id res chain seq x y z
N MET A 1 13.37 -12.90 2.39
CA MET A 1 12.93 -11.49 2.55
C MET A 1 13.91 -10.77 3.46
N PRO A 2 14.45 -9.60 3.09
CA PRO A 2 15.34 -8.81 3.95
C PRO A 2 14.70 -8.46 5.30
N LEU A 3 15.53 -8.26 6.33
CA LEU A 3 15.07 -8.03 7.71
C LEU A 3 14.12 -6.82 7.83
N ASN A 4 14.45 -5.73 7.13
CA ASN A 4 13.68 -4.49 7.12
C ASN A 4 12.29 -4.64 6.47
N TYR A 5 12.02 -5.68 5.69
CA TYR A 5 10.69 -5.89 5.08
C TYR A 5 9.84 -6.92 5.81
N ARG A 6 10.31 -7.48 6.93
CA ARG A 6 9.56 -8.51 7.68
C ARG A 6 8.19 -8.04 8.14
N HIS A 7 8.04 -6.75 8.47
CA HIS A 7 6.79 -6.16 8.97
C HIS A 7 5.73 -5.96 7.87
N ILE A 8 6.12 -5.91 6.59
CA ILE A 8 5.18 -5.86 5.46
C ILE A 8 4.90 -7.25 4.86
N CYS A 9 5.39 -8.33 5.48
CA CYS A 9 5.18 -9.69 4.99
C CYS A 9 3.76 -10.15 5.30
N VAL A 10 2.89 -10.16 4.27
CA VAL A 10 1.48 -10.59 4.41
C VAL A 10 1.37 -12.00 4.97
N VAL A 11 2.23 -12.94 4.55
CA VAL A 11 2.22 -14.33 5.06
C VAL A 11 2.49 -14.38 6.56
N ARG A 12 3.45 -13.59 7.06
CA ARG A 12 3.75 -13.52 8.49
C ARG A 12 2.60 -12.85 9.25
N ALA A 13 2.16 -11.68 8.80
CA ALA A 13 1.06 -10.96 9.43
C ALA A 13 -0.22 -11.82 9.49
N PHE A 14 -0.47 -12.59 8.45
CA PHE A 14 -1.58 -13.55 8.39
C PHE A 14 -1.41 -14.72 9.36
N ALA A 15 -0.21 -15.31 9.44
CA ALA A 15 0.07 -16.39 10.38
C ALA A 15 -0.07 -15.92 11.83
N ASP A 16 0.49 -14.75 12.16
CA ASP A 16 0.38 -14.12 13.48
C ASP A 16 -1.08 -13.83 13.82
N TRP A 17 -1.86 -13.30 12.86
CA TRP A 17 -3.29 -13.04 13.03
C TRP A 17 -4.08 -14.32 13.32
N ILE A 18 -3.86 -15.40 12.57
CA ILE A 18 -4.56 -16.67 12.81
C ILE A 18 -4.23 -17.23 14.19
N ALA A 19 -2.96 -17.16 14.60
CA ALA A 19 -2.52 -17.64 15.91
C ALA A 19 -3.18 -16.85 17.06
N VAL A 20 -3.29 -15.53 16.93
CA VAL A 20 -3.88 -14.66 17.97
C VAL A 20 -5.41 -14.70 17.96
N ALA A 21 -6.03 -14.74 16.78
CA ALA A 21 -7.48 -14.69 16.65
C ALA A 21 -8.16 -16.05 16.93
N GLU A 22 -7.37 -17.14 17.03
CA GLU A 22 -7.82 -18.51 17.29
C GLU A 22 -8.97 -18.95 16.34
N ILE A 23 -8.93 -18.47 15.10
CA ILE A 23 -9.95 -18.74 14.09
C ILE A 23 -9.70 -20.11 13.47
N GLN A 24 -10.48 -21.11 13.90
CA GLN A 24 -10.43 -22.46 13.32
C GLN A 24 -11.34 -22.62 12.10
N SER A 25 -12.38 -21.78 11.97
CA SER A 25 -13.33 -21.83 10.86
C SER A 25 -14.08 -20.50 10.70
N GLY A 26 -14.71 -20.32 9.53
CA GLY A 26 -15.52 -19.15 9.23
C GLY A 26 -14.76 -17.99 8.59
N PHE A 27 -15.21 -16.77 8.83
CA PHE A 27 -14.58 -15.58 8.27
C PHE A 27 -13.26 -15.27 8.99
N LEU A 28 -12.22 -14.98 8.19
CA LEU A 28 -10.90 -14.58 8.70
C LEU A 28 -10.92 -13.22 9.40
N PHE A 29 -11.68 -12.27 8.85
CA PHE A 29 -11.92 -10.97 9.45
C PHE A 29 -13.38 -10.93 9.90
N ARG A 30 -13.60 -11.25 11.17
CA ARG A 30 -14.94 -11.29 11.76
C ARG A 30 -15.45 -9.90 12.07
N ARG A 31 -16.76 -9.74 12.06
CA ARG A 31 -17.44 -8.51 12.45
C ARG A 31 -17.01 -8.10 13.85
N LEU A 32 -16.61 -6.84 14.01
CA LEU A 32 -16.34 -6.23 15.32
C LEU A 32 -17.58 -5.48 15.82
N ARG A 33 -17.80 -5.54 17.11
CA ARG A 33 -18.77 -4.75 17.88
C ARG A 33 -18.07 -3.55 18.51
N ALA A 34 -18.82 -2.74 19.24
CA ALA A 34 -18.24 -1.65 20.04
C ALA A 34 -17.16 -2.20 20.99
N ASN A 35 -16.16 -1.36 21.27
CA ASN A 35 -14.98 -1.67 22.10
C ASN A 35 -14.16 -2.85 21.56
N ASP A 36 -14.04 -2.95 20.23
CA ASP A 36 -13.21 -3.94 19.51
C ASP A 36 -13.50 -5.41 19.84
N ARG A 37 -14.72 -5.70 20.31
CA ARG A 37 -15.15 -7.07 20.62
C ARG A 37 -15.54 -7.81 19.34
N ILE A 38 -15.03 -9.02 19.15
CA ILE A 38 -15.45 -9.89 18.04
C ILE A 38 -16.91 -10.31 18.24
N ALA A 39 -17.73 -10.23 17.18
CA ALA A 39 -19.11 -10.67 17.23
C ALA A 39 -19.18 -12.20 17.44
N ALA A 40 -20.06 -12.65 18.33
CA ALA A 40 -20.28 -14.08 18.59
C ALA A 40 -20.79 -14.85 17.36
N LYS A 41 -21.47 -14.17 16.44
CA LYS A 41 -21.94 -14.75 15.18
C LYS A 41 -20.83 -14.66 14.14
N ASN A 42 -20.65 -15.74 13.38
CA ASN A 42 -19.70 -15.81 12.27
C ASN A 42 -20.17 -14.95 11.09
N GLU A 43 -19.94 -13.64 11.17
CA GLU A 43 -20.26 -12.65 10.14
C GLU A 43 -18.98 -11.95 9.68
N PRO A 44 -18.89 -11.54 8.39
CA PRO A 44 -17.72 -10.83 7.90
C PRO A 44 -17.68 -9.40 8.45
N MET A 45 -16.47 -8.87 8.63
CA MET A 45 -16.25 -7.45 8.82
C MET A 45 -16.75 -6.67 7.60
N THR A 46 -17.45 -5.56 7.84
CA THR A 46 -17.90 -4.68 6.76
C THR A 46 -16.78 -3.73 6.34
N SER A 47 -16.82 -3.27 5.08
CA SER A 47 -15.85 -2.30 4.56
C SER A 47 -15.84 -1.00 5.35
N GLU A 48 -17.01 -0.57 5.85
CA GLU A 48 -17.18 0.64 6.65
C GLU A 48 -16.47 0.49 8.00
N LYS A 49 -16.63 -0.66 8.66
CA LYS A 49 -15.97 -0.91 9.94
C LYS A 49 -14.45 -1.03 9.77
N PHE A 50 -14.00 -1.68 8.69
CA PHE A 50 -12.58 -1.70 8.34
C PHE A 50 -12.02 -0.28 8.16
N LEU A 51 -12.72 0.57 7.40
CA LEU A 51 -12.30 1.96 7.18
C LEU A 51 -12.26 2.78 8.47
N GLU A 52 -13.23 2.60 9.36
CA GLU A 52 -13.24 3.25 10.67
C GLU A 52 -11.98 2.90 11.47
N LEU A 53 -11.69 1.60 11.63
CA LEU A 53 -10.53 1.12 12.37
C LEU A 53 -9.21 1.57 11.74
N PHE A 54 -9.13 1.50 10.42
CA PHE A 54 -7.96 1.95 9.68
C PHE A 54 -7.68 3.45 9.89
N ARG A 55 -8.73 4.29 9.89
CA ARG A 55 -8.58 5.73 10.15
C ARG A 55 -8.16 6.01 11.59
N ASN A 56 -8.69 5.25 12.56
CA ASN A 56 -8.26 5.36 13.96
C ASN A 56 -6.76 5.04 14.09
N ASN A 57 -6.27 3.98 13.44
CA ASN A 57 -4.84 3.66 13.42
C ASN A 57 -3.99 4.79 12.83
N LEU A 58 -4.48 5.50 11.79
CA LEU A 58 -3.77 6.66 11.22
C LEU A 58 -3.71 7.83 12.21
N VAL A 59 -4.79 8.08 12.95
CA VAL A 59 -4.83 9.10 14.02
C VAL A 59 -3.82 8.77 15.11
N ASP A 60 -3.72 7.50 15.53
CA ASP A 60 -2.79 7.06 16.57
C ASP A 60 -1.31 7.34 16.20
N ILE A 61 -0.98 7.32 14.91
CA ILE A 61 0.36 7.65 14.39
C ILE A 61 0.48 9.09 13.88
N SER A 62 -0.50 9.95 14.19
CA SER A 62 -0.53 11.37 13.79
C SER A 62 -0.50 11.61 12.27
N VAL A 63 -1.15 10.73 11.49
CA VAL A 63 -1.33 10.87 10.04
C VAL A 63 -2.75 11.32 9.73
N ASP A 64 -2.91 12.36 8.89
CA ASP A 64 -4.23 12.79 8.42
C ASP A 64 -4.90 11.65 7.65
N HIS A 65 -6.05 11.20 8.16
CA HIS A 65 -6.78 10.08 7.60
C HIS A 65 -7.73 10.48 6.45
N ALA A 66 -8.01 11.78 6.26
CA ALA A 66 -8.96 12.29 5.27
C ALA A 66 -8.68 11.84 3.82
N PRO A 67 -7.42 11.82 3.32
CA PRO A 67 -7.12 11.35 1.97
C PRO A 67 -7.18 9.82 1.82
N TYR A 68 -7.37 9.07 2.91
CA TYR A 68 -7.32 7.62 2.90
C TYR A 68 -8.71 6.96 2.93
N GLY A 69 -8.96 6.11 1.94
CA GLY A 69 -10.16 5.29 1.78
C GLY A 69 -9.85 3.93 1.15
N THR A 70 -10.88 3.15 0.77
CA THR A 70 -10.68 1.80 0.22
C THR A 70 -9.88 1.80 -1.09
N HIS A 71 -9.98 2.86 -1.89
CA HIS A 71 -9.19 3.03 -3.10
C HIS A 71 -7.71 3.30 -2.81
N SER A 72 -7.36 3.85 -1.63
CA SER A 72 -5.98 4.21 -1.29
C SER A 72 -5.08 2.98 -1.21
N PHE A 73 -5.60 1.80 -0.88
CA PHE A 73 -4.83 0.55 -0.91
C PHE A 73 -4.39 0.16 -2.32
N ARG A 74 -5.29 0.30 -3.31
CA ARG A 74 -4.97 0.02 -4.71
C ARG A 74 -3.94 1.02 -5.24
N ARG A 75 -4.11 2.30 -4.89
CA ARG A 75 -3.15 3.36 -5.24
C ARG A 75 -1.78 3.10 -4.62
N GLY A 76 -1.72 2.91 -3.30
CA GLY A 76 -0.48 2.64 -2.58
C GLY A 76 0.25 1.41 -3.09
N GLY A 77 -0.47 0.35 -3.44
CA GLY A 77 0.12 -0.83 -4.10
C GLY A 77 0.76 -0.49 -5.46
N CYS A 78 0.06 0.24 -6.32
CA CYS A 78 0.59 0.65 -7.62
C CYS A 78 1.79 1.59 -7.47
N GLN A 79 1.72 2.56 -6.55
CA GLN A 79 2.81 3.50 -6.25
C GLN A 79 4.03 2.76 -5.70
N TRP A 80 3.86 1.82 -4.78
CA TRP A 80 4.96 1.01 -4.27
C TRP A 80 5.62 0.16 -5.37
N LEU A 81 4.83 -0.46 -6.24
CA LEU A 81 5.37 -1.21 -7.37
C LEU A 81 6.11 -0.30 -8.37
N SER A 82 5.60 0.89 -8.61
CA SER A 82 6.21 1.87 -9.54
C SER A 82 7.48 2.51 -8.98
N VAL A 83 7.44 2.99 -7.73
CA VAL A 83 8.51 3.81 -7.14
C VAL A 83 9.57 2.93 -6.48
N GLU A 84 9.15 2.03 -5.58
CA GLU A 84 10.07 1.20 -4.80
C GLU A 84 10.56 -0.02 -5.58
N ARG A 85 9.64 -0.70 -6.28
CA ARG A 85 9.99 -1.90 -7.07
C ARG A 85 10.41 -1.58 -8.50
N ARG A 86 10.13 -0.36 -8.98
CA ARG A 86 10.47 0.11 -10.34
C ARG A 86 9.95 -0.78 -11.44
N TRP A 87 8.77 -1.33 -11.24
CA TRP A 87 8.11 -2.11 -12.28
C TRP A 87 7.68 -1.17 -13.41
N PRO A 88 7.99 -1.49 -14.68
CA PRO A 88 7.46 -0.73 -15.79
C PRO A 88 5.93 -0.80 -15.76
N LEU A 89 5.29 0.28 -16.21
CA LEU A 89 3.83 0.42 -16.14
C LEU A 89 3.08 -0.80 -16.71
N ARG A 90 3.58 -1.36 -17.82
CA ARG A 90 3.03 -2.58 -18.41
C ARG A 90 2.96 -3.74 -17.41
N GLN A 91 4.04 -3.99 -16.66
CA GLN A 91 4.11 -5.06 -15.67
C GLN A 91 3.14 -4.80 -14.50
N ILE A 92 2.96 -3.54 -14.11
CA ILE A 92 1.98 -3.17 -13.07
C ILE A 92 0.55 -3.45 -13.56
N CYS A 93 0.22 -3.11 -14.81
CA CYS A 93 -1.09 -3.39 -15.40
C CYS A 93 -1.37 -4.89 -15.50
N GLU A 94 -0.38 -5.67 -15.92
CA GLU A 94 -0.46 -7.14 -16.00
C GLU A 94 -0.69 -7.77 -14.62
N TRP A 95 0.08 -7.35 -13.62
CA TRP A 95 -0.09 -7.81 -12.24
C TRP A 95 -1.44 -7.39 -11.64
N GLY A 96 -1.90 -6.18 -11.95
CA GLY A 96 -3.18 -5.65 -11.49
C GLY A 96 -4.39 -6.37 -12.08
N GLY A 97 -4.19 -7.27 -13.05
CA GLY A 97 -5.26 -7.97 -13.75
C GLY A 97 -6.16 -7.01 -14.54
N TRP A 98 -5.59 -5.90 -15.01
CA TRP A 98 -6.34 -4.85 -15.63
C TRP A 98 -6.71 -5.26 -17.10
N SER A 99 -7.95 -5.02 -17.54
CA SER A 99 -8.43 -5.23 -18.94
C SER A 99 -7.77 -4.33 -19.98
N GLN A 100 -7.26 -4.82 -21.11
CA GLN A 100 -6.58 -3.99 -22.13
C GLN A 100 -7.34 -2.73 -22.63
N GLU A 101 -8.64 -2.62 -22.37
CA GLU A 101 -9.51 -1.49 -22.65
C GLU A 101 -9.67 -0.49 -21.48
N PHE A 102 -8.65 0.34 -21.18
CA PHE A 102 -8.85 1.50 -20.29
C PHE A 102 -8.58 2.83 -20.96
N THR A 103 -9.22 3.85 -20.41
CA THR A 103 -8.77 5.22 -20.57
C THR A 103 -7.47 5.44 -19.81
N HIS A 104 -6.50 6.13 -20.41
CA HIS A 104 -5.23 6.56 -19.80
C HIS A 104 -5.43 7.21 -18.42
N LEU A 105 -6.55 7.91 -18.20
CA LEU A 105 -6.92 8.52 -16.93
C LEU A 105 -7.09 7.53 -15.77
N THR A 106 -7.48 6.29 -16.06
CA THR A 106 -7.69 5.27 -15.02
C THR A 106 -6.38 4.87 -14.38
N ILE A 107 -5.35 4.70 -15.21
CA ILE A 107 -3.99 4.35 -14.78
C ILE A 107 -3.39 5.48 -13.94
N VAL A 108 -3.50 6.72 -14.42
CA VAL A 108 -2.95 7.90 -13.74
C VAL A 108 -3.55 8.06 -12.34
N LYS A 109 -4.85 7.81 -12.17
CA LYS A 109 -5.53 7.85 -10.86
C LYS A 109 -4.98 6.84 -9.84
N TYR A 110 -4.26 5.80 -10.27
CA TYR A 110 -3.64 4.82 -9.38
C TYR A 110 -2.15 5.08 -9.14
N LEU A 111 -1.49 5.84 -10.01
CA LEU A 111 -0.07 6.17 -9.89
C LEU A 111 0.18 7.51 -9.20
N ILE A 112 -0.75 8.45 -9.34
CA ILE A 112 -0.59 9.82 -8.86
C ILE A 112 -1.81 10.19 -8.01
N SER A 113 -1.54 10.75 -6.84
CA SER A 113 -2.52 11.34 -5.92
C SER A 113 -2.19 12.81 -5.70
N TRP A 114 -3.22 13.60 -5.37
CA TRP A 114 -3.04 15.02 -5.04
C TRP A 114 -2.27 15.22 -3.72
N ASN A 115 -2.22 14.20 -2.87
CA ASN A 115 -1.51 14.20 -1.58
C ASN A 115 -0.13 13.52 -1.66
N ASP A 116 0.39 13.25 -2.87
CA ASP A 116 1.72 12.70 -3.03
C ASP A 116 2.78 13.79 -2.77
N ASN A 117 3.76 13.48 -1.93
CA ASN A 117 4.90 14.37 -1.73
C ASN A 117 5.81 14.34 -2.97
N PRO A 118 6.31 15.50 -3.44
CA PRO A 118 7.28 15.53 -4.52
C PRO A 118 8.56 14.79 -4.10
N THR A 119 9.02 13.88 -4.95
CA THR A 119 10.24 13.09 -4.68
C THR A 119 11.52 13.84 -5.08
N VAL A 120 11.39 14.84 -5.96
CA VAL A 120 12.50 15.64 -6.51
C VAL A 120 12.02 17.08 -6.69
N ASN A 121 12.88 18.06 -6.36
CA ASN A 121 12.60 19.47 -6.63
C ASN A 121 12.54 19.73 -8.14
N ARG A 122 11.71 20.68 -8.56
CA ARG A 122 11.50 20.97 -9.99
C ARG A 122 12.81 21.31 -10.72
N ASP A 123 13.67 22.10 -10.09
CA ASP A 123 14.92 22.58 -10.70
C ASP A 123 15.96 21.45 -10.87
N ASP A 124 15.80 20.35 -10.13
CA ASP A 124 16.72 19.22 -10.17
C ASP A 124 16.45 18.25 -11.32
N PHE A 125 15.29 18.32 -12.00
CA PHE A 125 14.96 17.38 -13.09
C PHE A 125 15.92 17.46 -14.28
N PHE A 126 16.51 18.63 -14.54
CA PHE A 126 17.48 18.84 -15.62
C PHE A 126 18.91 19.09 -15.11
N ASN A 127 19.14 18.95 -13.81
CA ASN A 127 20.46 19.09 -13.22
C ASN A 127 21.30 17.83 -13.48
N MET A 128 21.98 17.80 -14.64
CA MET A 128 22.86 16.70 -15.05
C MET A 128 24.06 16.48 -14.11
N ASN A 129 24.37 17.47 -13.26
CA ASN A 129 25.47 17.40 -12.29
C ASN A 129 25.01 16.90 -10.90
N ARG A 130 23.73 16.57 -10.73
CA ARG A 130 23.20 16.12 -9.44
C ARG A 130 23.83 14.78 -9.03
N PRO A 131 24.39 14.65 -7.82
CA PRO A 131 24.90 13.36 -7.37
C PRO A 131 23.74 12.35 -7.21
N PRO A 132 23.90 11.08 -7.59
CA PRO A 132 22.87 10.06 -7.41
C PRO A 132 22.54 9.88 -5.92
N THR A 133 21.25 10.01 -5.58
CA THR A 133 20.81 10.21 -4.19
C THR A 133 20.69 8.93 -3.36
N VAL A 134 20.44 7.76 -3.97
CA VAL A 134 20.40 6.47 -3.25
C VAL A 134 20.84 5.34 -4.20
N ALA A 135 21.50 4.29 -3.71
CA ALA A 135 21.72 3.08 -4.51
C ALA A 135 20.42 2.27 -4.62
N CYS A 136 20.10 1.77 -5.82
CA CYS A 136 18.90 0.94 -6.00
C CYS A 136 18.96 -0.29 -5.07
N PRO A 137 17.95 -0.54 -4.21
CA PRO A 137 17.98 -1.68 -3.28
C PRO A 137 17.92 -3.05 -3.98
N THR A 138 17.60 -3.07 -5.28
CA THR A 138 17.51 -4.31 -6.08
C THR A 138 18.80 -4.61 -6.86
N CYS A 139 19.49 -3.59 -7.40
CA CYS A 139 20.69 -3.80 -8.23
C CYS A 139 21.97 -3.14 -7.68
N ASN A 140 21.88 -2.45 -6.55
CA ASN A 140 22.96 -1.77 -5.83
C ASN A 140 23.76 -0.74 -6.65
N ARG A 141 23.22 -0.28 -7.78
CA ARG A 141 23.83 0.77 -8.61
C ARG A 141 23.30 2.13 -8.19
N THR A 142 24.20 3.11 -8.09
CA THR A 142 23.89 4.53 -7.98
C THR A 142 23.65 5.08 -9.38
N CYS A 143 22.44 5.52 -9.69
CA CYS A 143 22.11 6.24 -10.93
C CYS A 143 21.15 7.39 -10.61
N HIS A 144 20.93 8.30 -11.56
CA HIS A 144 19.84 9.30 -11.44
C HIS A 144 18.45 8.64 -11.42
N CYS A 145 18.37 7.42 -11.93
CA CYS A 145 17.22 6.53 -11.80
C CYS A 145 17.15 5.79 -10.46
N ALA A 146 18.10 6.04 -9.53
CA ALA A 146 18.26 5.34 -8.26
C ALA A 146 17.77 6.13 -7.04
#